data_AF-A0A9E1IJR5-F1
#
_entry.id   AF-A0A9E1IJR5-F1
#
_cell.length_a   1.000
_cell.length_b   1.000
_cell.length_c   1.000
_cell.angle_alpha   90.00
_cell.angle_beta   90.00
_cell.angle_gamma   90.00
#
_symmetry.space_group_name_H-M   'P 1'
#
loop_
_entity.id
_entity.type
_entity.pdbx_description
1 polymer ?
#
loop_
_entity_poly.entity_id
_entity_poly.type
_entity_poly.pdbx_seq_one_letter_code
_entity_poly.pdbx_strand_id
1 'polypeptide(L)'
;MIDPSLPAVSITSLEIEYRAESRVVCLPPYTPSTFRGTLGNALRQISCTTGNEECSGCPRLSQCPYGLVWDSGAFVGQRRFRDPPRPYVVVGACGKKPRRYQPGETFSFRLSLFGMARAFVPQIVLAARRAGKFGFGADRAEAELVRVERLDLCESPMLLFSADMGMADSSGMDGWVVAPVPIGRRPAMV
;
A
#
# COMPACT_ATOMS: atom_id res chain seq x y z
N MET A 1 25.38 2.23 -10.60
CA MET A 1 25.17 0.77 -10.72
C MET A 1 24.76 0.30 -9.34
N ILE A 2 23.51 -0.14 -9.14
CA ILE A 2 23.04 -0.58 -7.80
C ILE A 2 23.81 -1.85 -7.45
N ASP A 3 24.38 -1.90 -6.24
CA ASP A 3 25.11 -3.07 -5.73
C ASP A 3 24.21 -4.32 -5.79
N PRO A 4 24.58 -5.36 -6.56
CA PRO A 4 23.80 -6.59 -6.68
C PRO A 4 23.74 -7.40 -5.37
N SER A 5 24.52 -7.02 -4.34
CA SER A 5 24.48 -7.62 -3.00
C SER A 5 23.36 -7.07 -2.11
N LEU A 6 22.80 -5.90 -2.43
CA LEU A 6 21.66 -5.36 -1.71
C LEU A 6 20.41 -6.18 -2.08
N PRO A 7 19.61 -6.63 -1.10
CA PRO A 7 18.36 -7.31 -1.42
C PRO A 7 17.49 -6.37 -2.26
N ALA A 8 17.29 -6.72 -3.52
CA ALA A 8 16.50 -5.93 -4.45
C ALA A 8 15.05 -5.92 -3.98
N VAL A 9 14.68 -4.90 -3.19
CA VAL A 9 13.28 -4.68 -2.83
C VAL A 9 12.59 -4.15 -4.07
N SER A 10 11.95 -5.08 -4.75
CA SER A 10 11.03 -4.82 -5.82
C SER A 10 9.84 -4.01 -5.29
N ILE A 11 9.68 -2.79 -5.79
CA ILE A 11 8.57 -1.87 -5.48
C ILE A 11 7.80 -1.56 -6.76
N THR A 12 6.48 -1.45 -6.66
CA THR A 12 5.63 -0.87 -7.71
C THR A 12 4.73 0.16 -7.06
N SER A 13 4.84 1.41 -7.49
CA SER A 13 3.98 2.50 -7.03
C SER A 13 2.93 2.81 -8.09
N LEU A 14 1.69 2.96 -7.66
CA LEU A 14 0.54 3.30 -8.49
C LEU A 14 -0.03 4.64 -8.03
N GLU A 15 -0.24 5.58 -8.94
CA GLU A 15 -1.07 6.77 -8.71
C GLU A 15 -2.49 6.45 -9.23
N ILE A 16 -3.49 6.55 -8.37
CA ILE A 16 -4.86 6.13 -8.64
C ILE A 16 -5.75 7.36 -8.47
N GLU A 17 -6.32 7.83 -9.58
CA GLU A 17 -7.14 9.04 -9.65
C GLU A 17 -8.62 8.71 -9.82
N TYR A 18 -9.46 9.37 -9.02
CA TYR A 18 -10.91 9.29 -9.08
C TYR A 18 -11.53 10.66 -9.36
N ARG A 19 -12.76 10.66 -9.88
CA ARG A 19 -13.62 11.84 -10.03
C ARG A 19 -14.92 11.62 -9.31
N ALA A 20 -15.32 12.56 -8.45
CA ALA A 20 -16.63 12.50 -7.80
C ALA A 20 -17.75 12.58 -8.85
N GLU A 21 -18.75 11.69 -8.78
CA GLU A 21 -19.81 11.61 -9.79
C GLU A 21 -20.99 12.55 -9.48
N SER A 22 -21.96 12.09 -8.68
CA SER A 22 -23.24 12.81 -8.49
C SER A 22 -23.38 13.46 -7.12
N ARG A 23 -22.61 13.01 -6.12
CA ARG A 23 -22.68 13.49 -4.73
C ARG A 23 -21.31 14.00 -4.29
N VAL A 24 -21.32 14.89 -3.31
CA VAL A 24 -20.09 15.37 -2.67
C VAL A 24 -19.41 14.20 -1.97
N VAL A 25 -18.14 13.95 -2.30
CA VAL A 25 -17.32 12.97 -1.61
C VAL A 25 -16.70 13.62 -0.38
N CYS A 26 -17.13 13.18 0.81
CA CYS A 26 -16.58 13.65 2.09
C CYS A 26 -15.60 12.62 2.65
N LEU A 27 -14.31 12.95 2.65
CA LEU A 27 -13.26 12.12 3.26
C LEU A 27 -12.83 12.69 4.62
N PRO A 28 -12.49 11.83 5.60
CA PRO A 28 -11.94 12.28 6.87
C PRO A 28 -10.60 13.00 6.68
N PRO A 29 -10.11 13.71 7.72
CA PRO A 29 -8.84 14.44 7.64
C PRO A 29 -7.64 13.55 7.24
N TYR A 30 -7.69 12.26 7.57
CA TYR A 30 -6.75 11.24 7.12
C TYR A 30 -7.40 10.38 6.03
N THR A 31 -7.31 10.82 4.77
CA THR A 31 -7.97 10.15 3.64
C THR A 31 -7.49 8.72 3.35
N PRO A 32 -6.21 8.33 3.60
CA PRO A 32 -5.75 6.98 3.32
C PRO A 32 -6.50 5.88 4.08
N SER A 33 -7.05 6.13 5.27
CA SER A 33 -7.82 5.12 6.00
C SER A 33 -9.10 4.73 5.27
N THR A 34 -9.79 5.71 4.68
CA THR A 34 -11.01 5.48 3.89
C THR A 34 -10.68 4.70 2.63
N PHE A 35 -9.63 5.11 1.91
CA PHE A 35 -9.18 4.40 0.72
C PHE A 35 -8.80 2.96 1.04
N ARG A 36 -8.06 2.72 2.13
CA ARG A 36 -7.69 1.37 2.57
C ARG A 36 -8.90 0.48 2.85
N GLY A 37 -9.93 1.04 3.48
CA GLY A 37 -11.18 0.33 3.76
C GLY A 37 -11.93 -0.03 2.48
N THR A 38 -12.21 0.97 1.64
CA THR A 38 -13.00 0.77 0.41
C THR A 38 -12.28 -0.15 -0.57
N LEU A 39 -10.97 0.05 -0.80
CA LEU A 39 -10.17 -0.78 -1.70
C LEU A 39 -10.05 -2.23 -1.19
N GLY A 40 -9.86 -2.40 0.13
CA GLY A 40 -9.82 -3.73 0.74
C GLY A 40 -11.12 -4.50 0.57
N ASN A 41 -12.25 -3.85 0.84
CA ASN A 41 -13.57 -4.46 0.63
C ASN A 41 -13.81 -4.82 -0.84
N ALA A 42 -13.44 -3.93 -1.77
CA ALA A 42 -13.51 -4.19 -3.20
C ALA A 42 -12.63 -5.37 -3.63
N LEU A 43 -11.39 -5.43 -3.15
CA LEU A 43 -10.46 -6.52 -3.42
C LEU A 43 -10.99 -7.85 -2.89
N ARG A 44 -11.58 -7.85 -1.71
CA ARG A 44 -12.24 -9.03 -1.13
C ARG A 44 -13.37 -9.51 -2.02
N GLN A 45 -14.26 -8.60 -2.43
CA GLN A 45 -15.44 -8.93 -3.25
C GLN A 45 -15.08 -9.50 -4.63
N ILE A 46 -13.98 -9.07 -5.24
CA ILE A 46 -13.53 -9.64 -6.52
C ILE A 46 -12.72 -10.94 -6.36
N SER A 47 -12.07 -11.15 -5.20
CA SER A 47 -11.19 -12.30 -4.97
C SER A 47 -11.93 -13.48 -4.32
N CYS A 48 -12.95 -13.20 -3.52
CA CYS A 48 -13.65 -14.20 -2.73
C CYS A 48 -14.55 -15.06 -3.62
N THR A 49 -14.36 -16.37 -3.56
CA THR A 49 -15.20 -17.37 -4.25
C THR A 49 -16.13 -18.11 -3.29
N THR A 50 -15.93 -17.97 -1.98
CA THR A 50 -16.72 -18.68 -0.95
C THR A 50 -17.95 -17.90 -0.50
N GLY A 51 -17.93 -16.56 -0.60
CA GLY A 51 -19.04 -15.70 -0.17
C GLY A 51 -19.20 -15.56 1.35
N ASN A 52 -18.32 -16.16 2.16
CA ASN A 52 -18.39 -16.08 3.63
C ASN A 52 -18.32 -14.63 4.13
N GLU A 53 -18.75 -14.37 5.36
CA GLU A 53 -18.67 -13.04 5.99
C GLU A 53 -17.24 -12.72 6.47
N GLU A 54 -16.52 -13.74 6.95
CA GLU A 54 -15.15 -13.62 7.45
C GLU A 54 -14.17 -14.48 6.66
N CYS A 55 -12.90 -14.07 6.67
CA CYS A 55 -11.79 -14.82 6.06
C CYS A 55 -11.13 -15.83 7.01
N SER A 56 -11.46 -15.78 8.31
CA SER A 56 -10.98 -16.69 9.35
C SER A 56 -11.26 -18.15 8.99
N GLY A 57 -10.22 -18.98 8.97
CA GLY A 57 -10.34 -20.41 8.63
C GLY A 57 -10.55 -20.71 7.14
N CYS A 58 -10.45 -19.70 6.25
CA CYS A 58 -10.58 -19.93 4.81
C CYS A 58 -9.41 -20.77 4.27
N PRO A 59 -9.66 -21.92 3.60
CA PRO A 59 -8.60 -22.83 3.16
C PRO A 59 -7.73 -22.24 2.03
N ARG A 60 -8.18 -21.18 1.37
CA ARG A 60 -7.47 -20.50 0.28
C ARG A 60 -6.80 -19.20 0.69
N LEU A 61 -6.83 -18.82 1.97
CA LEU A 61 -6.35 -17.51 2.42
C LEU A 61 -4.89 -17.24 2.02
N SER A 62 -4.03 -18.25 2.09
CA SER A 62 -2.61 -18.18 1.72
C SER A 62 -2.34 -18.06 0.21
N GLN A 63 -3.36 -18.22 -0.64
CA GLN A 63 -3.24 -18.11 -2.10
C GLN A 63 -4.20 -17.05 -2.67
N CYS A 64 -5.09 -16.50 -1.84
CA CYS A 64 -6.07 -15.50 -2.22
C CYS A 64 -5.39 -14.13 -2.40
N PRO A 65 -5.66 -13.37 -3.48
CA PRO A 65 -5.12 -12.01 -3.65
C PRO A 65 -5.44 -11.08 -2.47
N TYR A 66 -6.67 -11.13 -1.95
CA TYR A 66 -7.04 -10.38 -0.75
C TYR A 66 -6.22 -10.82 0.47
N GLY A 67 -6.02 -12.14 0.64
CA GLY A 67 -5.20 -12.69 1.71
C GLY A 67 -3.76 -12.22 1.64
N LEU A 68 -3.13 -12.34 0.47
CA LEU A 68 -1.71 -12.05 0.28
C LEU A 68 -1.37 -10.55 0.32
N VAL A 69 -2.33 -9.67 0.02
CA VAL A 69 -2.11 -8.22 -0.04
C VAL A 69 -2.72 -7.49 1.16
N TRP A 70 -3.93 -7.85 1.59
CA TRP A 70 -4.73 -7.08 2.54
C TRP A 70 -4.82 -7.70 3.93
N ASP A 71 -5.01 -9.02 3.99
CA ASP A 71 -5.22 -9.76 5.24
C ASP A 71 -3.90 -10.23 5.84
N SER A 72 -3.58 -9.84 7.08
CA SER A 72 -2.39 -10.38 7.74
C SER A 72 -2.52 -11.87 8.11
N GLY A 73 -3.74 -12.42 8.05
CA GLY A 73 -4.08 -13.82 8.27
C GLY A 73 -3.35 -14.81 7.35
N ALA A 74 -3.03 -14.40 6.12
CA ALA A 74 -2.35 -15.27 5.15
C ALA A 74 -0.93 -15.68 5.57
N PHE A 75 -0.32 -14.93 6.51
CA PHE A 75 1.04 -15.16 6.99
C PHE A 75 1.09 -15.60 8.46
N VAL A 76 -0.07 -15.88 9.07
CA VAL A 76 -0.17 -16.41 10.43
C VAL A 76 0.50 -17.78 10.48
N GLY A 77 1.48 -17.94 11.37
CA GLY A 77 2.35 -19.13 11.45
C GLY A 77 3.81 -18.84 11.09
N GLN A 78 4.11 -17.70 10.47
CA GLN A 78 5.49 -17.22 10.39
C GLN A 78 5.95 -16.76 11.79
N ARG A 79 6.84 -17.56 12.41
CA ARG A 79 7.30 -17.45 13.81
C ARG A 79 7.83 -16.09 14.27
N ARG A 80 8.00 -15.12 13.36
CA ARG A 80 8.70 -13.86 13.63
C ARG A 80 7.77 -12.68 13.98
N PHE A 81 6.49 -12.71 13.60
CA PHE A 81 5.57 -11.58 13.84
C PHE A 81 4.17 -12.05 14.24
N ARG A 82 3.59 -11.39 15.25
CA ARG A 82 2.19 -11.61 15.68
C ARG A 82 1.18 -10.97 14.73
N ASP A 83 1.50 -9.80 14.18
CA ASP A 83 0.75 -9.15 13.10
C ASP A 83 1.75 -8.79 11.99
N PRO A 84 1.91 -9.62 10.95
CA PRO A 84 2.84 -9.35 9.86
C PRO A 84 2.46 -8.04 9.14
N PRO A 85 3.44 -7.20 8.77
CA PRO A 85 3.17 -5.97 8.06
C PRO A 85 2.54 -6.27 6.69
N ARG A 86 1.54 -5.48 6.33
CA ARG A 86 0.89 -5.62 5.01
C ARG A 86 1.87 -5.13 3.94
N PRO A 87 2.03 -5.82 2.81
CA PRO A 87 3.02 -5.51 1.78
C PRO A 87 2.59 -4.33 0.89
N TYR A 88 2.01 -3.28 1.47
CA TYR A 88 1.64 -2.07 0.78
C TYR A 88 1.67 -0.82 1.68
N VAL A 89 1.81 0.34 1.05
CA VAL A 89 1.66 1.66 1.68
C VAL A 89 0.66 2.48 0.86
N VAL A 90 -0.28 3.14 1.54
CA VAL A 90 -1.20 4.10 0.92
C VAL A 90 -0.81 5.51 1.36
N VAL A 91 -0.65 6.40 0.40
CA VAL A 91 -0.46 7.83 0.60
C VAL A 91 -1.63 8.57 -0.04
N GLY A 92 -2.07 9.65 0.59
CA GLY A 92 -3.16 10.50 0.14
C GLY A 92 -3.17 11.80 0.92
N ALA A 93 -4.20 12.61 0.74
CA ALA A 93 -4.31 13.87 1.47
C ALA A 93 -4.44 13.64 2.99
N CYS A 94 -3.64 14.36 3.77
CA CYS A 94 -3.67 14.37 5.23
C CYS A 94 -3.76 15.82 5.71
N GLY A 95 -4.55 16.08 6.76
CA GLY A 95 -4.68 17.41 7.32
C GLY A 95 -5.51 17.44 8.60
N LYS A 96 -5.85 18.64 9.08
CA LYS A 96 -6.69 18.83 10.28
C LYS A 96 -8.20 18.83 9.98
N LYS A 97 -8.59 19.10 8.73
CA LYS A 97 -10.00 19.22 8.32
C LYS A 97 -10.38 18.10 7.34
N PRO A 98 -11.65 17.67 7.33
CA PRO A 98 -12.16 16.78 6.31
C PRO A 98 -11.95 17.36 4.91
N ARG A 99 -11.74 16.49 3.93
CA ARG A 99 -11.68 16.86 2.51
C ARG A 99 -13.05 16.66 1.89
N ARG A 100 -13.47 17.62 1.07
CA ARG A 100 -14.74 17.57 0.34
C ARG A 100 -14.42 17.76 -1.12
N TYR A 101 -14.93 16.87 -1.96
CA TYR A 101 -14.81 16.96 -3.41
C TYR A 101 -16.21 17.05 -4.00
N GLN A 102 -16.48 18.15 -4.71
CA GLN A 102 -17.74 18.36 -5.41
C GLN A 102 -17.85 17.42 -6.63
N PRO A 103 -19.07 17.11 -7.10
CA PRO A 103 -19.27 16.48 -8.40
C PRO A 103 -18.38 17.08 -9.50
N GLY A 104 -17.62 16.23 -10.20
CA GLY A 104 -16.67 16.62 -11.23
C GLY A 104 -15.22 16.87 -10.76
N GLU A 105 -15.00 17.14 -9.47
CA GLU A 105 -13.66 17.30 -8.90
C GLU A 105 -12.93 15.96 -8.77
N THR A 106 -11.60 15.99 -8.91
CA THR A 106 -10.76 14.80 -8.82
C THR A 106 -9.97 14.73 -7.51
N PHE A 107 -9.64 13.50 -7.13
CA PHE A 107 -8.79 13.20 -5.99
C PHE A 107 -7.99 11.92 -6.26
N SER A 108 -6.78 11.83 -5.70
CA SER A 108 -5.91 10.70 -5.95
C SER A 108 -5.34 10.07 -4.68
N PHE A 109 -4.91 8.83 -4.84
CA PHE A 109 -4.16 8.08 -3.84
C PHE A 109 -2.96 7.42 -4.50
N ARG A 110 -1.85 7.36 -3.78
CA ARG A 110 -0.70 6.56 -4.16
C ARG A 110 -0.68 5.26 -3.39
N LEU A 111 -0.56 4.15 -4.10
CA LEU A 111 -0.43 2.81 -3.54
C LEU A 111 0.92 2.21 -3.95
N SER A 112 1.82 2.04 -2.99
CA SER A 112 3.10 1.35 -3.19
C SER A 112 2.97 -0.10 -2.73
N LEU A 113 3.34 -1.04 -3.60
CA LEU A 113 3.30 -2.48 -3.37
C LEU A 113 4.71 -3.05 -3.28
N PHE A 114 4.92 -3.99 -2.36
CA PHE A 114 6.22 -4.54 -2.04
C PHE A 114 6.27 -6.05 -2.30
N GLY A 115 7.39 -6.52 -2.85
CA GLY A 115 7.64 -7.95 -3.05
C GLY A 115 6.53 -8.65 -3.84
N MET A 116 5.95 -9.70 -3.27
CA MET A 116 4.92 -10.52 -3.93
C MET A 116 3.63 -9.78 -4.24
N ALA A 117 3.31 -8.71 -3.51
CA ALA A 117 2.07 -7.94 -3.73
C ALA A 117 1.99 -7.31 -5.13
N ARG A 118 3.15 -7.10 -5.76
CA ARG A 118 3.28 -6.54 -7.12
C ARG A 118 2.66 -7.45 -8.19
N ALA A 119 2.63 -8.76 -7.95
CA ALA A 119 1.99 -9.71 -8.86
C ALA A 119 0.48 -9.49 -8.96
N PHE A 120 -0.11 -8.79 -7.99
CA PHE A 120 -1.56 -8.54 -7.90
C PHE A 120 -1.99 -7.16 -8.41
N VAL A 121 -1.12 -6.44 -9.13
CA VAL A 121 -1.48 -5.14 -9.75
C VAL A 121 -2.77 -5.23 -10.59
N PRO A 122 -2.99 -6.23 -11.46
CA PRO A 122 -4.23 -6.32 -12.23
C PRO A 122 -5.49 -6.41 -11.35
N GLN A 123 -5.43 -7.20 -10.28
CA GLN A 123 -6.52 -7.36 -9.31
C GLN A 123 -6.75 -6.05 -8.54
N ILE A 124 -5.68 -5.34 -8.19
CA ILE A 124 -5.77 -4.04 -7.52
C ILE A 124 -6.43 -2.99 -8.41
N VAL A 125 -6.10 -2.94 -9.70
CA VAL A 125 -6.76 -2.03 -10.66
C VAL A 125 -8.25 -2.35 -10.78
N LEU A 126 -8.60 -3.64 -10.87
CA LEU A 126 -10.01 -4.05 -10.89
C LEU A 126 -10.74 -3.71 -9.58
N ALA A 127 -10.08 -3.90 -8.45
CA ALA A 127 -10.60 -3.53 -7.14
C ALA A 127 -10.77 -2.02 -7.02
N ALA A 128 -9.84 -1.21 -7.51
CA ALA A 128 -9.91 0.25 -7.54
C ALA A 128 -11.14 0.72 -8.33
N ARG A 129 -11.39 0.14 -9.51
CA ARG A 129 -12.60 0.44 -10.29
C ARG A 129 -13.88 0.14 -9.51
N ARG A 130 -13.92 -1.01 -8.83
CA ARG A 130 -15.08 -1.42 -8.03
C ARG A 130 -15.22 -0.59 -6.74
N ALA A 131 -14.12 -0.15 -6.15
CA ALA A 131 -14.10 0.73 -4.98
C ALA A 131 -14.80 2.06 -5.26
N GLY A 132 -14.60 2.63 -6.46
CA GLY A 132 -15.32 3.82 -6.91
C GLY A 132 -16.84 3.67 -6.85
N LYS A 133 -17.36 2.50 -7.24
CA LYS A 133 -18.80 2.17 -7.19
C LYS A 133 -19.32 1.77 -5.80
N PHE A 134 -18.46 1.27 -4.93
CA PHE A 134 -18.81 1.11 -3.51
C PHE A 134 -18.87 2.45 -2.78
N GLY A 135 -18.17 3.44 -3.30
CA GLY A 135 -18.16 4.80 -2.82
C GLY A 135 -17.22 5.04 -1.65
N PHE A 136 -17.01 6.32 -1.37
CA PHE A 136 -16.06 6.81 -0.38
C PHE A 136 -16.74 7.57 0.75
N GLY A 137 -16.13 7.52 1.93
CA GLY A 137 -16.61 8.21 3.12
C GLY A 137 -17.84 7.56 3.76
N ALA A 138 -18.42 8.26 4.74
CA ALA A 138 -19.61 7.78 5.46
C ALA A 138 -20.84 7.66 4.55
N ASP A 139 -20.98 8.58 3.60
CA ASP A 139 -22.12 8.65 2.68
C ASP A 139 -22.01 7.68 1.49
N ARG A 140 -20.91 6.92 1.41
CA ARG A 140 -20.60 6.02 0.29
C ARG A 140 -20.80 6.70 -1.06
N ALA A 141 -20.28 7.93 -1.18
CA ALA A 141 -20.43 8.73 -2.39
C ALA A 141 -19.61 8.08 -3.52
N GLU A 142 -20.28 7.74 -4.62
CA GLU A 142 -19.64 7.12 -5.79
C GLU A 142 -18.65 8.08 -6.46
N ALA A 143 -17.58 7.48 -6.97
CA ALA A 143 -16.60 8.17 -7.79
C ALA A 143 -16.16 7.26 -8.94
N GLU A 144 -15.92 7.88 -10.09
CA GLU A 144 -15.41 7.20 -11.28
C GLU A 144 -13.90 7.05 -11.17
N LEU A 145 -13.37 5.86 -11.48
CA LEU A 145 -11.92 5.68 -11.63
C LEU A 145 -11.50 6.31 -12.96
N VAL A 146 -10.76 7.41 -12.90
CA VAL A 146 -10.31 8.16 -14.08
C VAL A 146 -9.01 7.58 -14.64
N ARG A 147 -8.07 7.28 -13.75
CA ARG A 147 -6.71 6.89 -14.16
C ARG A 147 -6.02 6.01 -13.13
N VAL A 148 -5.19 5.08 -13.62
CA VAL A 148 -4.17 4.41 -12.83
C VAL A 148 -2.85 4.48 -13.60
N GLU A 149 -1.85 5.13 -13.01
CA GLU A 149 -0.51 5.24 -13.58
C GLU A 149 0.48 4.48 -12.71
N ARG A 150 1.40 3.76 -13.33
CA ARG A 150 2.55 3.21 -12.62
C ARG A 150 3.62 4.29 -12.56
N LEU A 151 4.10 4.57 -11.34
CA LEU A 151 5.23 5.47 -11.12
C LEU A 151 6.51 4.65 -11.16
N ASP A 152 7.36 4.90 -12.15
CA ASP A 152 8.69 4.30 -12.22
C ASP A 152 9.66 5.05 -11.32
N LEU A 153 10.39 4.31 -10.48
CA LEU A 153 11.37 4.85 -9.55
C LEU A 153 12.72 5.16 -10.23
N CYS A 154 12.83 4.99 -11.54
CA CYS A 154 14.11 4.81 -12.23
C CYS A 154 14.64 6.01 -13.04
N GLU A 155 14.01 7.18 -13.04
CA GLU A 155 14.64 8.40 -13.60
C GLU A 155 14.50 9.61 -12.66
N SER A 156 15.62 10.35 -12.52
CA SER A 156 16.13 10.82 -11.21
C SER A 156 15.75 12.26 -10.82
N PRO A 157 15.91 12.63 -9.52
CA PRO A 157 17.12 13.42 -9.29
C PRO A 157 17.82 13.07 -7.99
N MET A 158 19.09 12.75 -8.15
CA MET A 158 20.07 12.84 -7.08
C MET A 158 20.87 14.12 -7.35
N LEU A 159 20.83 15.07 -6.43
CA LEU A 159 22.02 15.86 -6.18
C LEU A 159 22.39 15.58 -4.74
N LEU A 160 23.50 14.89 -4.54
CA LEU A 160 24.10 14.68 -3.22
C LEU A 160 24.58 16.03 -2.60
N PHE A 161 24.31 17.14 -3.32
CA PHE A 161 24.16 18.55 -2.91
C PHE A 161 25.49 19.28 -2.64
N SER A 162 25.72 20.61 -2.84
CA SER A 162 25.00 21.82 -3.42
C SER A 162 25.95 23.06 -3.62
N ALA A 163 25.47 24.20 -4.18
CA ALA A 163 26.17 25.43 -4.65
C ALA A 163 26.95 26.25 -3.60
N ASP A 164 26.66 26.03 -2.34
CA ASP A 164 27.28 26.58 -1.15
C ASP A 164 28.00 25.47 -0.36
N MET A 165 27.80 24.20 -0.74
CA MET A 165 27.83 23.07 0.19
C MET A 165 28.80 21.96 -0.24
N GLY A 166 29.60 22.24 -1.26
CA GLY A 166 30.50 21.28 -1.89
C GLY A 166 29.72 20.18 -2.64
N MET A 167 30.44 19.33 -3.37
CA MET A 167 29.89 18.05 -3.85
C MET A 167 29.99 17.02 -2.70
N ALA A 168 28.96 16.23 -2.39
CA ALA A 168 28.32 15.22 -3.26
C ALA A 168 29.24 14.01 -3.60
N ASP A 169 30.17 13.62 -2.70
CA ASP A 169 31.26 12.67 -2.99
C ASP A 169 31.41 11.38 -2.12
N SER A 170 31.40 10.27 -2.87
CA SER A 170 32.03 8.93 -2.86
C SER A 170 32.41 8.06 -1.64
N SER A 171 32.40 8.48 -0.37
CA SER A 171 33.11 7.69 0.70
C SER A 171 32.24 7.01 1.77
N GLY A 172 30.91 7.03 1.67
CA GLY A 172 29.99 6.55 2.73
C GLY A 172 29.31 5.18 2.52
N MET A 173 29.78 4.36 1.56
CA MET A 173 29.14 3.08 1.22
C MET A 173 29.73 1.85 1.93
N ASP A 174 30.89 1.95 2.56
CA ASP A 174 31.45 0.88 3.40
C ASP A 174 30.82 0.93 4.81
N GLY A 175 29.57 0.48 4.92
CA GLY A 175 28.79 0.66 6.16
C GLY A 175 27.36 0.14 6.16
N TRP A 176 26.85 -0.36 5.02
CA TRP A 176 25.61 -1.17 4.98
C TRP A 176 25.81 -2.60 5.53
N VAL A 177 26.77 -2.82 6.43
CA VAL A 177 26.97 -4.11 7.10
C VAL A 177 26.01 -4.20 8.28
N VAL A 178 24.89 -4.91 8.08
CA VAL A 178 24.01 -5.32 9.18
C VAL A 178 24.70 -6.45 9.95
N ALA A 179 25.35 -6.14 11.08
CA ALA A 179 25.88 -7.18 11.96
C ALA A 179 24.72 -7.96 12.63
N PRO A 180 24.76 -9.30 12.66
CA PRO A 180 23.68 -10.09 13.26
C PRO A 180 23.61 -9.86 14.78
N VAL A 181 22.41 -9.57 15.28
CA VAL A 181 22.13 -9.50 16.73
C VAL A 181 22.05 -10.94 17.27
N PRO A 182 22.89 -11.35 18.25
CA PRO A 182 22.79 -12.67 18.86
C PRO A 182 21.48 -12.79 19.64
N ILE A 183 20.72 -13.86 19.39
CA ILE A 183 19.50 -14.20 20.13
C ILE A 183 19.92 -14.72 21.51
N GLY A 184 20.00 -13.83 22.50
CA GLY A 184 20.21 -14.21 23.90
C GLY A 184 19.02 -15.01 24.43
N ARG A 185 19.29 -16.22 24.94
CA ARG A 185 18.30 -17.04 25.67
C ARG A 185 17.76 -16.23 26.86
N ARG A 186 16.44 -16.09 26.96
CA ARG A 186 15.78 -15.66 28.21
C ARG A 186 16.13 -16.67 29.32
N PRO A 187 16.57 -16.24 30.51
CA PRO A 187 16.60 -17.15 31.65
C PRO A 187 15.16 -17.52 32.05
N ALA A 188 14.98 -18.78 32.44
CA ALA A 188 13.72 -19.28 32.97
C ALA A 188 13.40 -18.58 34.29
N MET A 189 12.21 -17.99 34.42
CA MET A 189 11.68 -17.58 35.71
C MET A 189 11.13 -18.83 36.40
N VAL A 190 11.73 -19.19 37.54
CA VAL A 190 11.14 -20.00 38.60
C VAL A 190 10.47 -19.04 39.58
#